data_AF-A0A0J7XYH8-F1
#
_entry.id   AF-A0A0J7XYH8-F1
#
_cell.length_a   1.000
_cell.length_b   1.000
_cell.length_c   1.000
_cell.angle_alpha   90.00
_cell.angle_beta   90.00
_cell.angle_gamma   90.00
#
_symmetry.space_group_name_H-M   'P 1'
#
loop_
_entity.id
_entity.type
_entity.pdbx_description
1 polymer ?
#
loop_
_entity_poly.entity_id
_entity_poly.type
_entity_poly.pdbx_seq_one_letter_code
_entity_poly.pdbx_strand_id
1 'polypeptide(L)'
;MADVARQLGDAPLAGMLLFCSHRFDRDALARAVNRHSEHVVAIGCTSSGELTEAGYDEDSLSVIGFPADAFHLTSHIFDDIDAFDPVAAREAIRSLAAIADRDSRRLGEAVNHVALFLVDGLSHREELLTMTIQDALGDIPLIGGSSGDGLAFRETAIFEGGRFHKRAAVIAILSTPRPIHVFKAQHYRPGAAKMVVTGAIPQDRIVTEINAEPAAQEYLRLAGHAGEALGLAFYAAHPPMVRAGGDYHVRSIQSANPDGSLTFYCAIDEGIVLTVGEPIDRIAGMETMFADIGAHVGQVDRIIAFDCVLNRIDAEQRQIGRAVSELYGRHRVIGFNTYGEQYHALHVNQTFSGLAIGR
;
A
#
# COMPACT_ATOMS: atom_id res chain seq x y z
N MET A 1 21.43 3.32 9.54
CA MET A 1 21.40 4.78 9.26
C MET A 1 22.70 5.34 8.72
N ALA A 2 23.86 5.19 9.35
CA ALA A 2 25.11 5.74 8.80
C ALA A 2 25.41 5.24 7.37
N ASP A 3 25.24 3.94 7.11
CA ASP A 3 25.39 3.37 5.77
C ASP A 3 24.36 3.89 4.76
N VAL A 4 23.12 4.09 5.22
CA VAL A 4 22.03 4.64 4.39
C VAL A 4 22.33 6.10 4.03
N ALA A 5 22.75 6.92 5.00
CA ALA A 5 23.12 8.31 4.77
C ALA A 5 24.26 8.43 3.76
N ARG A 6 25.28 7.55 3.86
CA ARG A 6 26.37 7.47 2.88
C ARG A 6 25.90 7.11 1.47
N GLN A 7 24.87 6.27 1.34
CA GLN A 7 24.28 5.90 0.05
C GLN A 7 23.40 7.00 -0.54
N LEU A 8 22.68 7.75 0.30
CA LEU A 8 21.92 8.94 -0.11
C LEU A 8 22.84 10.07 -0.61
N GLY A 9 24.06 10.13 -0.09
CA GLY A 9 25.05 11.13 -0.43
C GLY A 9 24.77 12.49 0.22
N ASP A 10 25.51 13.51 -0.23
CA ASP A 10 25.52 14.84 0.40
C ASP A 10 24.62 15.86 -0.30
N ALA A 11 23.88 15.44 -1.34
CA ALA A 11 22.97 16.33 -2.06
C ALA A 11 21.81 16.78 -1.14
N PRO A 12 21.45 18.08 -1.13
CA PRO A 12 20.31 18.54 -0.35
C PRO A 12 19.02 17.81 -0.74
N LEU A 13 18.25 17.37 0.25
CA LEU A 13 17.00 16.64 0.04
C LEU A 13 15.79 17.55 0.28
N ALA A 14 14.78 17.47 -0.59
CA ALA A 14 13.46 18.04 -0.36
C ALA A 14 12.65 17.21 0.65
N GLY A 15 12.96 15.92 0.76
CA GLY A 15 12.29 15.00 1.66
C GLY A 15 12.81 13.57 1.52
N MET A 16 12.33 12.69 2.38
CA MET A 16 12.61 11.26 2.30
C MET A 16 11.42 10.40 2.71
N LEU A 17 11.33 9.21 2.12
CA LEU A 17 10.48 8.11 2.58
C LEU A 17 11.34 7.09 3.30
N LEU A 18 10.81 6.47 4.36
CA LEU A 18 11.45 5.33 5.01
C LEU A 18 10.47 4.21 5.35
N PHE A 19 10.86 2.98 5.02
CA PHE A 19 10.11 1.77 5.35
C PHE A 19 11.02 0.87 6.17
N CYS A 20 10.56 0.47 7.36
CA CYS A 20 11.39 -0.28 8.29
C CYS A 20 10.70 -1.52 8.82
N SER A 21 11.47 -2.58 9.04
CA SER A 21 10.98 -3.76 9.71
C SER A 21 10.45 -3.42 11.10
N HIS A 22 9.34 -4.04 11.48
CA HIS A 22 8.77 -3.97 12.83
C HIS A 22 9.73 -4.45 13.94
N ARG A 23 10.84 -5.12 13.59
CA ARG A 23 11.86 -5.58 14.55
C ARG A 23 12.79 -4.47 15.04
N PHE A 24 12.82 -3.31 14.39
CA PHE A 24 13.63 -2.19 14.86
C PHE A 24 13.05 -1.59 16.15
N ASP A 25 13.94 -1.22 17.08
CA ASP A 25 13.58 -0.29 18.16
C ASP A 25 13.24 1.06 17.52
N ARG A 26 11.95 1.40 17.53
CA ARG A 26 11.41 2.61 16.90
C ARG A 26 11.98 3.89 17.47
N ASP A 27 12.22 3.97 18.77
CA ASP A 27 12.78 5.17 19.40
C ASP A 27 14.25 5.32 19.05
N ALA A 28 15.01 4.22 19.04
CA ALA A 28 16.39 4.22 18.61
C ALA A 28 16.54 4.58 17.12
N LEU A 29 15.66 4.02 16.27
CA LEU A 29 15.61 4.30 14.85
C LEU A 29 15.24 5.76 14.59
N ALA A 30 14.20 6.28 15.22
CA ALA A 30 13.79 7.68 15.11
C ALA A 30 14.93 8.64 15.48
N ARG A 31 15.62 8.41 16.61
CA ARG A 31 16.82 9.17 16.98
C ARG A 31 17.92 9.08 15.92
N ALA A 32 18.09 7.92 15.27
CA ALA A 32 19.10 7.73 14.25
C ALA A 32 18.75 8.42 12.91
N VAL A 33 17.47 8.43 12.53
CA VAL A 33 16.96 9.17 11.37
C VAL A 33 17.12 10.67 11.60
N ASN A 34 16.67 11.18 12.74
CA ASN A 34 16.70 12.61 13.06
C ASN A 34 18.09 13.25 13.00
N ARG A 35 19.15 12.49 13.30
CA ARG A 35 20.54 12.97 13.18
C ARG A 35 20.98 13.25 11.73
N HIS A 36 20.27 12.71 10.75
CA HIS A 36 20.60 12.82 9.31
C HIS A 36 19.49 13.49 8.51
N SER A 37 18.37 13.86 9.14
CA SER A 37 17.19 14.44 8.48
C SER A 37 16.81 15.81 9.05
N GLU A 38 17.75 16.51 9.69
CA GLU A 38 17.49 17.84 10.23
C GLU A 38 17.05 18.77 9.08
N HIS A 39 15.89 19.42 9.24
CA HIS A 39 15.24 20.26 8.22
C HIS A 39 14.75 19.54 6.95
N VAL A 40 14.77 18.21 6.91
CA VAL A 40 14.24 17.43 5.79
C VAL A 40 12.91 16.81 6.20
N VAL A 41 11.87 16.96 5.37
CA VAL A 41 10.59 16.27 5.58
C VAL A 41 10.82 14.77 5.47
N ALA A 42 10.61 14.03 6.55
CA ALA A 42 10.79 12.59 6.58
C ALA A 42 9.49 11.92 7.00
N ILE A 43 8.93 11.11 6.09
CA ILE A 43 7.74 10.30 6.36
C ILE A 43 8.07 8.82 6.19
N GLY A 44 7.28 7.95 6.83
CA GLY A 44 7.51 6.52 6.72
C GLY A 44 6.56 5.67 7.51
N CYS A 45 6.83 4.37 7.55
CA CYS A 45 6.05 3.44 8.36
C CYS A 45 6.80 2.14 8.65
N THR A 46 6.23 1.34 9.55
CA THR A 46 6.62 -0.06 9.73
C THR A 46 6.08 -0.93 8.58
N SER A 47 6.81 -1.99 8.24
CA SER A 47 6.53 -2.87 7.11
C SER A 47 6.25 -4.33 7.54
N SER A 48 5.76 -5.12 6.59
CA SER A 48 5.76 -6.59 6.64
C SER A 48 6.81 -7.23 5.72
N GLY A 49 7.89 -6.49 5.43
CA GLY A 49 8.92 -6.83 4.45
C GLY A 49 9.30 -5.62 3.62
N GLU A 50 10.53 -5.56 3.13
CA GLU A 50 11.02 -4.43 2.33
C GLU A 50 11.23 -4.82 0.87
N LEU A 51 11.07 -3.84 -0.01
CA LEU A 51 11.55 -3.90 -1.38
C LEU A 51 12.78 -2.99 -1.47
N THR A 52 13.93 -3.58 -1.76
CA THR A 52 15.22 -2.90 -1.87
C THR A 52 15.76 -3.02 -3.29
N GLU A 53 16.95 -2.47 -3.55
CA GLU A 53 17.60 -2.60 -4.86
C GLU A 53 17.91 -4.07 -5.24
N ALA A 54 17.88 -5.00 -4.26
CA ALA A 54 18.03 -6.43 -4.48
C ALA A 54 16.69 -7.18 -4.69
N GLY A 55 15.55 -6.48 -4.60
CA GLY A 55 14.21 -7.07 -4.62
C GLY A 55 13.65 -7.28 -3.21
N TYR A 56 13.10 -8.46 -2.93
CA TYR A 56 12.55 -8.78 -1.61
C TYR A 56 13.66 -8.82 -0.55
N ASP A 57 13.38 -8.19 0.59
CA ASP A 57 14.23 -8.19 1.77
C ASP A 57 13.38 -8.27 3.06
N GLU A 58 14.05 -8.55 4.18
CA GLU A 58 13.44 -8.58 5.51
C GLU A 58 14.39 -8.00 6.54
N ASP A 59 13.84 -7.58 7.68
CA ASP A 59 14.62 -7.04 8.80
C ASP A 59 15.51 -5.86 8.41
N SER A 60 15.08 -5.14 7.38
CA SER A 60 15.87 -4.10 6.74
C SER A 60 15.24 -2.72 6.92
N LEU A 61 15.98 -1.71 6.47
CA LEU A 61 15.53 -0.33 6.41
C LEU A 61 15.74 0.16 4.98
N SER A 62 14.65 0.48 4.31
CA SER A 62 14.65 1.06 2.98
C SER A 62 14.37 2.56 3.08
N VAL A 63 15.20 3.39 2.43
CA VAL A 63 15.06 4.85 2.45
C VAL A 63 15.19 5.41 1.05
N ILE A 64 14.28 6.30 0.67
CA ILE A 64 14.27 7.00 -0.61
C ILE A 64 14.42 8.48 -0.32
N GLY A 65 15.50 9.11 -0.79
CA GLY A 65 15.71 10.55 -0.72
C GLY A 65 15.32 11.24 -2.02
N PHE A 66 14.65 12.39 -1.93
CA PHE A 66 14.28 13.20 -3.08
C PHE A 66 15.19 14.44 -3.18
N PRO A 67 16.01 14.57 -4.24
CA PRO A 67 16.89 15.73 -4.43
C PRO A 67 16.14 17.06 -4.48
N ALA A 68 16.61 18.06 -3.73
CA ALA A 68 15.91 19.35 -3.57
C ALA A 68 15.89 20.22 -4.83
N ASP A 69 16.78 19.95 -5.79
CA ASP A 69 16.88 20.63 -7.08
C ASP A 69 15.75 20.23 -8.04
N ALA A 70 15.25 19.00 -7.94
CA ALA A 70 14.23 18.44 -8.83
C ALA A 70 12.92 18.06 -8.11
N PHE A 71 12.87 18.16 -6.78
CA PHE A 71 11.69 17.78 -6.01
C PHE A 71 11.32 18.81 -4.95
N HIS A 72 10.06 18.77 -4.56
CA HIS A 72 9.53 19.38 -3.35
C HIS A 72 8.61 18.36 -2.66
N LEU A 73 8.70 18.25 -1.34
CA LEU A 73 7.86 17.38 -0.53
C LEU A 73 7.28 18.21 0.62
N THR A 74 5.98 18.11 0.82
CA THR A 74 5.28 18.66 1.98
C THR A 74 4.37 17.58 2.55
N SER A 75 4.23 17.52 3.87
CA SER A 75 3.46 16.47 4.55
C SER A 75 2.48 17.02 5.57
N HIS A 76 1.47 16.22 5.86
CA HIS A 76 0.54 16.41 6.96
C HIS A 76 0.28 15.07 7.65
N ILE A 77 0.31 15.07 8.98
CA ILE A 77 -0.02 13.90 9.79
C ILE A 77 -1.40 14.06 10.43
N PHE A 78 -2.18 12.98 10.37
CA PHE A 78 -3.31 12.73 11.24
C PHE A 78 -2.82 11.80 12.35
N ASP A 79 -2.53 12.36 13.52
CA ASP A 79 -1.89 11.64 14.63
C ASP A 79 -2.88 10.92 15.57
N ASP A 80 -4.19 11.04 15.30
CA ASP A 80 -5.23 10.33 16.04
C ASP A 80 -6.09 9.37 15.21
N ILE A 81 -6.49 9.63 13.96
CA ILE A 81 -7.41 8.82 13.09
C ILE A 81 -8.72 8.21 13.67
N ASP A 82 -8.87 7.98 14.98
CA ASP A 82 -10.12 7.55 15.61
C ASP A 82 -11.06 8.71 15.80
N ALA A 83 -10.49 9.85 16.21
CA ALA A 83 -11.14 11.15 16.25
C ALA A 83 -11.09 11.85 14.87
N PHE A 84 -10.97 11.10 13.78
CA PHE A 84 -10.92 11.67 12.43
C PHE A 84 -12.19 12.46 12.12
N ASP A 85 -12.03 13.76 11.87
CA ASP A 85 -13.07 14.66 11.38
C ASP A 85 -12.92 14.86 9.87
N PRO A 86 -13.84 14.33 9.04
CA PRO A 86 -13.78 14.49 7.60
C PRO A 86 -13.83 15.96 7.12
N VAL A 87 -14.38 16.90 7.90
CA VAL A 87 -14.42 18.31 7.50
C VAL A 87 -13.04 18.94 7.69
N ALA A 88 -12.49 18.85 8.91
CA ALA A 88 -11.15 19.34 9.22
C ALA A 88 -10.08 18.68 8.34
N ALA A 89 -10.21 17.38 8.06
CA ALA A 89 -9.29 16.67 7.19
C ALA A 89 -9.29 17.24 5.77
N ARG A 90 -10.47 17.47 5.16
CA ARG A 90 -10.54 18.07 3.81
C ARG A 90 -9.91 19.46 3.76
N GLU A 91 -10.07 20.27 4.82
CA GLU A 91 -9.42 21.58 4.90
C GLU A 91 -7.90 21.46 4.99
N ALA A 92 -7.39 20.55 5.82
CA ALA A 92 -5.96 20.29 5.93
C ALA A 92 -5.36 19.82 4.60
N ILE A 93 -6.01 18.89 3.90
CA ILE A 93 -5.56 18.39 2.59
C ILE A 93 -5.58 19.49 1.52
N ARG A 94 -6.62 20.31 1.46
CA ARG A 94 -6.66 21.45 0.52
C ARG A 94 -5.56 22.47 0.80
N SER A 95 -5.27 22.72 2.08
CA SER A 95 -4.15 23.59 2.47
C SER A 95 -2.81 22.98 2.07
N LEU A 96 -2.62 21.69 2.29
CA LEU A 96 -1.41 20.95 1.88
C LEU A 96 -1.20 21.02 0.35
N ALA A 97 -2.26 20.82 -0.44
CA ALA A 97 -2.22 20.94 -1.90
C ALA A 97 -1.87 22.37 -2.36
N ALA A 98 -2.44 23.40 -1.72
CA ALA A 98 -2.11 24.78 -2.02
C ALA A 98 -0.65 25.14 -1.66
N ILE A 99 -0.11 24.58 -0.57
CA ILE A 99 1.31 24.70 -0.20
C ILE A 99 2.18 24.03 -1.27
N ALA A 100 1.85 22.78 -1.64
CA ALA A 100 2.60 22.01 -2.63
C ALA A 100 2.65 22.72 -4.00
N ASP A 101 1.52 23.27 -4.47
CA ASP A 101 1.47 24.07 -5.70
C ASP A 101 2.38 25.29 -5.59
N ARG A 102 2.15 26.14 -4.58
CA ARG A 102 2.87 27.41 -4.40
C ARG A 102 4.39 27.22 -4.31
N ASP A 103 4.83 26.30 -3.45
CA ASP A 103 6.26 26.15 -3.10
C ASP A 103 7.04 25.35 -4.14
N SER A 104 6.36 24.58 -4.99
CA SER A 104 6.98 23.83 -6.09
C SER A 104 7.17 24.64 -7.37
N ARG A 105 6.59 25.84 -7.51
CA ARG A 105 6.77 26.73 -8.68
C ARG A 105 8.23 27.05 -9.00
N ARG A 106 9.11 26.98 -8.00
CA ARG A 106 10.57 27.14 -8.20
C ARG A 106 11.20 26.05 -9.07
N LEU A 107 10.52 24.91 -9.25
CA LEU A 107 11.00 23.76 -10.02
C LEU A 107 10.72 23.89 -11.53
N GLY A 108 9.87 24.83 -11.94
CA GLY A 108 9.53 25.08 -13.34
C GLY A 108 8.07 25.45 -13.55
N GLU A 109 7.69 25.67 -14.82
CA GLU A 109 6.32 26.03 -15.21
C GLU A 109 5.35 24.84 -15.19
N ALA A 110 5.86 23.63 -15.46
CA ALA A 110 5.08 22.39 -15.44
C ALA A 110 5.60 21.48 -14.33
N VAL A 111 4.82 21.32 -13.27
CA VAL A 111 5.14 20.49 -12.11
C VAL A 111 4.04 19.45 -11.94
N ASN A 112 4.44 18.19 -11.89
CA ASN A 112 3.54 17.09 -11.59
C ASN A 112 3.41 16.91 -10.08
N HIS A 113 2.22 16.50 -9.63
CA HIS A 113 1.93 16.22 -8.22
C HIS A 113 1.41 14.79 -8.04
N VAL A 114 1.82 14.15 -6.96
CA VAL A 114 1.27 12.87 -6.50
C VAL A 114 1.22 12.87 -4.98
N ALA A 115 0.11 12.38 -4.42
CA ALA A 115 -0.04 12.20 -2.99
C ALA A 115 0.40 10.80 -2.59
N LEU A 116 1.40 10.72 -1.72
CA LEU A 116 1.86 9.51 -1.05
C LEU A 116 1.14 9.39 0.29
N PHE A 117 0.42 8.30 0.51
CA PHE A 117 -0.38 8.10 1.71
C PHE A 117 0.05 6.83 2.46
N LEU A 118 0.41 6.97 3.73
CA LEU A 118 0.73 5.85 4.62
C LEU A 118 -0.22 5.89 5.80
N VAL A 119 -0.87 4.77 6.11
CA VAL A 119 -1.89 4.68 7.16
C VAL A 119 -1.65 3.46 8.04
N ASP A 120 -1.99 3.57 9.32
CA ASP A 120 -1.98 2.44 10.24
C ASP A 120 -2.83 1.28 9.68
N GLY A 121 -2.16 0.18 9.34
CA GLY A 121 -2.79 -1.01 8.74
C GLY A 121 -3.59 -1.88 9.69
N LEU A 122 -3.76 -1.47 10.95
CA LEU A 122 -4.64 -2.13 11.93
C LEU A 122 -5.78 -1.21 12.39
N SER A 123 -6.00 -0.08 11.70
CA SER A 123 -6.94 0.96 12.13
C SER A 123 -8.39 0.67 11.79
N HIS A 124 -8.64 -0.11 10.74
CA HIS A 124 -9.96 -0.26 10.12
C HIS A 124 -10.57 1.06 9.60
N ARG A 125 -9.74 2.09 9.36
CA ARG A 125 -10.17 3.42 8.89
C ARG A 125 -9.75 3.71 7.45
N GLU A 126 -9.10 2.76 6.78
CA GLU A 126 -8.42 2.96 5.50
C GLU A 126 -9.37 3.45 4.41
N GLU A 127 -10.56 2.86 4.26
CA GLU A 127 -11.53 3.27 3.24
C GLU A 127 -12.01 4.72 3.44
N LEU A 128 -12.40 5.06 4.68
CA LEU A 128 -12.92 6.39 5.02
C LEU A 128 -11.86 7.47 4.80
N LEU A 129 -10.63 7.21 5.26
CA LEU A 129 -9.49 8.11 5.09
C LEU A 129 -9.17 8.29 3.61
N THR A 130 -9.00 7.20 2.87
CA THR A 130 -8.62 7.23 1.45
C THR A 130 -9.63 7.99 0.61
N MET A 131 -10.93 7.71 0.80
CA MET A 131 -12.00 8.40 0.07
C MET A 131 -12.05 9.89 0.41
N THR A 132 -11.96 10.24 1.71
CA THR A 132 -12.03 11.64 2.16
C THR A 132 -10.83 12.45 1.66
N ILE A 133 -9.64 11.86 1.68
CA ILE A 133 -8.41 12.51 1.24
C ILE A 133 -8.40 12.68 -0.28
N GLN A 134 -8.75 11.65 -1.06
CA GLN A 134 -8.80 11.76 -2.52
C GLN A 134 -9.82 12.81 -2.98
N ASP A 135 -10.99 12.87 -2.34
CA ASP A 135 -12.01 13.90 -2.61
C ASP A 135 -11.45 15.32 -2.39
N ALA A 136 -10.64 15.52 -1.36
CA ALA A 136 -10.00 16.82 -1.10
C ALA A 136 -8.81 17.14 -2.01
N LEU A 137 -8.09 16.13 -2.48
CA LEU A 137 -6.96 16.28 -3.41
C LEU A 137 -7.38 16.70 -4.82
N GLY A 138 -8.62 16.41 -5.22
CA GLY A 138 -9.10 16.65 -6.57
C GLY A 138 -8.33 15.79 -7.58
N ASP A 139 -7.66 16.45 -8.53
CA ASP A 139 -6.95 15.80 -9.64
C ASP A 139 -5.58 15.23 -9.26
N ILE A 140 -5.07 15.51 -8.05
CA ILE A 140 -3.80 14.94 -7.58
C ILE A 140 -4.03 13.45 -7.29
N PRO A 141 -3.36 12.53 -8.00
CA PRO A 141 -3.53 11.10 -7.75
C PRO A 141 -2.98 10.71 -6.38
N LEU A 142 -3.75 9.92 -5.63
CA LEU A 142 -3.31 9.31 -4.38
C LEU A 142 -2.80 7.87 -4.61
N ILE A 143 -1.65 7.57 -4.04
CA ILE A 143 -1.08 6.23 -3.99
C ILE A 143 -0.50 5.97 -2.59
N GLY A 144 -0.65 4.75 -2.08
CA GLY A 144 -0.27 4.49 -0.70
C GLY A 144 -0.27 3.03 -0.28
N GLY A 145 0.18 2.83 0.95
CA GLY A 145 0.20 1.53 1.61
C GLY A 145 -0.14 1.61 3.09
N SER A 146 -0.91 0.63 3.54
CA SER A 146 -1.13 0.36 4.96
C SER A 146 0.12 -0.28 5.57
N SER A 147 0.58 0.28 6.70
CA SER A 147 1.72 -0.22 7.45
C SER A 147 1.53 -1.66 7.94
N GLY A 148 2.64 -2.35 8.18
CA GLY A 148 2.66 -3.76 8.57
C GLY A 148 3.53 -4.04 9.79
N ASP A 149 3.42 -5.27 10.29
CA ASP A 149 4.21 -5.78 11.42
C ASP A 149 4.61 -7.26 11.28
N GLY A 150 4.89 -7.69 10.05
CA GLY A 150 5.42 -9.03 9.77
C GLY A 150 4.42 -10.15 10.08
N LEU A 151 3.14 -9.92 9.80
CA LEU A 151 2.02 -10.84 10.07
C LEU A 151 1.77 -11.09 11.56
N ALA A 152 2.31 -10.27 12.46
CA ALA A 152 2.02 -10.39 13.89
C ALA A 152 0.64 -9.85 14.25
N PHE A 153 0.14 -8.85 13.50
CA PHE A 153 -1.14 -8.16 13.70
C PHE A 153 -1.33 -7.63 15.13
N ARG A 154 -0.26 -7.06 15.70
CA ARG A 154 -0.23 -6.52 17.05
C ARG A 154 -0.13 -5.01 17.06
N GLU A 155 0.81 -4.46 16.29
CA GLU A 155 1.09 -3.04 16.33
C GLU A 155 1.87 -2.58 15.10
N THR A 156 1.38 -1.52 14.44
CA THR A 156 2.11 -0.83 13.38
C THR A 156 2.37 0.63 13.78
N ALA A 157 3.19 1.34 13.01
CA ALA A 157 3.38 2.77 13.23
C ALA A 157 3.71 3.55 11.97
N ILE A 158 3.37 4.83 12.01
CA ILE A 158 3.69 5.83 11.00
C ILE A 158 4.79 6.76 11.53
N PHE A 159 5.79 7.04 10.72
CA PHE A 159 6.86 7.97 11.02
C PHE A 159 6.57 9.34 10.41
N GLU A 160 6.56 10.39 11.22
CA GLU A 160 6.50 11.79 10.80
C GLU A 160 6.97 12.67 11.96
N GLY A 161 7.55 13.84 11.67
CA GLY A 161 7.92 14.79 12.72
C GLY A 161 9.01 14.25 13.65
N GLY A 162 9.82 13.32 13.16
CA GLY A 162 10.94 12.72 13.88
C GLY A 162 10.57 11.68 14.94
N ARG A 163 9.35 11.13 14.92
CA ARG A 163 8.93 10.03 15.80
C ARG A 163 7.96 9.08 15.11
N PHE A 164 7.77 7.91 15.71
CA PHE A 164 6.73 6.96 15.31
C PHE A 164 5.44 7.22 16.10
N HIS A 165 4.31 7.27 15.40
CA HIS A 165 2.97 7.46 15.93
C HIS A 165 2.16 6.19 15.69
N LYS A 166 1.42 5.74 16.70
CA LYS A 166 0.44 4.65 16.58
C LYS A 166 -0.89 5.26 16.15
N ARG A 167 -1.75 4.48 15.48
CA ARG A 167 -3.09 4.95 15.09
C ARG A 167 -3.01 6.28 14.34
N ALA A 168 -2.10 6.35 13.40
CA ALA A 168 -1.81 7.57 12.66
C ALA A 168 -1.90 7.32 11.15
N ALA A 169 -2.00 8.39 10.40
CA ALA A 169 -1.83 8.39 8.96
C ALA A 169 -1.05 9.63 8.54
N VAL A 170 -0.19 9.50 7.54
CA VAL A 170 0.55 10.62 6.95
C VAL A 170 0.28 10.68 5.46
N ILE A 171 0.01 11.88 4.98
CA ILE A 171 -0.01 12.19 3.56
C ILE A 171 1.12 13.16 3.24
N ALA A 172 1.83 12.91 2.15
CA ALA A 172 2.75 13.86 1.58
C ALA A 172 2.45 14.10 0.10
N ILE A 173 2.54 15.34 -0.35
CA ILE A 173 2.46 15.67 -1.77
C ILE A 173 3.88 15.83 -2.28
N LEU A 174 4.27 14.92 -3.17
CA LEU A 174 5.52 14.96 -3.91
C LEU A 174 5.30 15.74 -5.21
N SER A 175 6.11 16.79 -5.40
CA SER A 175 6.06 17.65 -6.58
C SER A 175 7.37 17.56 -7.36
N THR A 176 7.30 17.41 -8.68
CA THR A 176 8.49 17.31 -9.54
C THR A 176 8.18 17.67 -10.99
N PRO A 177 9.12 18.28 -11.75
CA PRO A 177 8.95 18.46 -13.20
C PRO A 177 9.20 17.15 -13.97
N ARG A 178 9.69 16.09 -13.30
CA ARG A 178 9.95 14.79 -13.93
C ARG A 178 8.63 14.09 -14.31
N PRO A 179 8.62 13.26 -15.36
CA PRO A 179 7.47 12.43 -15.68
C PRO A 179 7.14 11.49 -14.51
N ILE A 180 5.86 11.40 -14.14
CA ILE A 180 5.37 10.47 -13.13
C ILE A 180 4.19 9.68 -13.63
N HIS A 181 4.05 8.45 -13.14
CA HIS A 181 2.92 7.60 -13.45
C HIS A 181 2.55 6.74 -12.24
N VAL A 182 1.32 6.89 -11.75
CA VAL A 182 0.75 5.98 -10.76
C VAL A 182 0.15 4.77 -11.46
N PHE A 183 0.35 3.59 -10.91
CA PHE A 183 -0.14 2.35 -11.51
C PHE A 183 -0.62 1.36 -10.44
N LYS A 184 -1.41 0.38 -10.88
CA LYS A 184 -1.76 -0.80 -10.10
C LYS A 184 -1.80 -2.05 -10.98
N ALA A 185 -1.50 -3.20 -10.41
CA ALA A 185 -1.64 -4.50 -11.03
C ALA A 185 -2.18 -5.53 -10.03
N GLN A 186 -2.92 -6.49 -10.56
CA GLN A 186 -3.44 -7.64 -9.81
C GLN A 186 -2.99 -8.92 -10.49
N HIS A 187 -2.84 -9.97 -9.70
CA HIS A 187 -2.32 -11.27 -10.16
C HIS A 187 -3.41 -12.32 -10.31
N TYR A 188 -4.66 -11.87 -10.43
CA TYR A 188 -5.85 -12.72 -10.51
C TYR A 188 -6.84 -12.17 -11.52
N ARG A 189 -7.59 -13.08 -12.14
CA ARG A 189 -8.77 -12.79 -12.94
C ARG A 189 -10.02 -13.31 -12.23
N PRO A 190 -11.20 -12.71 -12.46
CA PRO A 190 -12.43 -13.21 -11.83
C PRO A 190 -12.78 -14.62 -12.32
N GLY A 191 -13.07 -15.52 -11.37
CA GLY A 191 -13.58 -16.85 -11.68
C GLY A 191 -15.06 -16.87 -12.06
N ALA A 192 -15.56 -18.07 -12.34
CA ALA A 192 -16.96 -18.29 -12.72
C ALA A 192 -17.91 -18.35 -11.52
N ALA A 193 -17.47 -18.92 -10.39
CA ALA A 193 -18.29 -19.12 -9.19
C ALA A 193 -18.72 -17.78 -8.57
N LYS A 194 -19.97 -17.69 -8.12
CA LYS A 194 -20.51 -16.50 -7.45
C LYS A 194 -20.81 -16.80 -5.99
N MET A 195 -20.39 -15.88 -5.13
CA MET A 195 -20.57 -15.89 -3.68
C MET A 195 -21.40 -14.65 -3.33
N VAL A 196 -22.63 -14.82 -2.85
CA VAL A 196 -23.41 -13.71 -2.34
C VAL A 196 -23.22 -13.65 -0.84
N VAL A 197 -22.76 -12.52 -0.31
CA VAL A 197 -22.71 -12.29 1.14
C VAL A 197 -24.15 -12.17 1.64
N THR A 198 -24.62 -13.14 2.42
CA THR A 198 -26.00 -13.18 2.92
C THR A 198 -26.13 -12.79 4.39
N GLY A 199 -25.00 -12.75 5.12
CA GLY A 199 -24.93 -12.28 6.49
C GLY A 199 -23.57 -11.65 6.77
N ALA A 200 -23.56 -10.46 7.38
CA ALA A 200 -22.33 -9.76 7.73
C ALA A 200 -22.49 -8.90 9.00
N ILE A 201 -21.36 -8.58 9.61
CA ILE A 201 -21.20 -7.60 10.68
C ILE A 201 -20.23 -6.54 10.13
N PRO A 202 -20.71 -5.56 9.35
CA PRO A 202 -19.84 -4.68 8.56
C PRO A 202 -18.85 -3.86 9.38
N GLN A 203 -19.25 -3.40 10.56
CA GLN A 203 -18.40 -2.62 11.46
C GLN A 203 -17.15 -3.39 11.92
N ASP A 204 -17.23 -4.72 11.94
CA ASP A 204 -16.14 -5.61 12.36
C ASP A 204 -15.48 -6.29 11.14
N ARG A 205 -15.93 -5.98 9.91
CA ARG A 205 -15.50 -6.61 8.65
C ARG A 205 -15.68 -8.15 8.66
N ILE A 206 -16.70 -8.65 9.35
CA ILE A 206 -16.98 -10.08 9.46
C ILE A 206 -18.10 -10.47 8.50
N VAL A 207 -17.88 -11.50 7.70
CA VAL A 207 -18.91 -12.19 6.93
C VAL A 207 -19.28 -13.48 7.66
N THR A 208 -20.54 -13.57 8.10
CA THR A 208 -21.04 -14.75 8.82
C THR A 208 -21.58 -15.80 7.86
N GLU A 209 -22.19 -15.37 6.76
CA GLU A 209 -22.83 -16.27 5.79
C GLU A 209 -22.54 -15.88 4.34
N ILE A 210 -22.31 -16.90 3.51
CA ILE A 210 -22.25 -16.81 2.06
C ILE A 210 -23.29 -17.78 1.50
N ASN A 211 -24.14 -17.32 0.58
CA ASN A 211 -25.22 -18.13 -0.02
C ASN A 211 -26.12 -18.86 1.00
N ALA A 212 -26.40 -18.22 2.16
CA ALA A 212 -27.15 -18.79 3.29
C ALA A 212 -26.50 -20.04 3.94
N GLU A 213 -25.18 -20.17 3.78
CA GLU A 213 -24.36 -21.20 4.42
C GLU A 213 -23.22 -20.54 5.22
N PRO A 214 -22.62 -21.24 6.22
CA PRO A 214 -21.46 -20.74 6.95
C PRO A 214 -20.34 -20.29 6.00
N ALA A 215 -19.87 -19.04 6.18
CA ALA A 215 -19.03 -18.36 5.20
C ALA A 215 -17.75 -19.14 4.84
N ALA A 216 -17.04 -19.68 5.82
CA ALA A 216 -15.80 -20.41 5.61
C ALA A 216 -16.00 -21.69 4.79
N GLN A 217 -17.03 -22.47 5.10
CA GLN A 217 -17.35 -23.73 4.43
C GLN A 217 -17.81 -23.49 3.00
N GLU A 218 -18.68 -22.50 2.79
CA GLU A 218 -19.17 -22.17 1.46
C GLU A 218 -18.07 -21.59 0.57
N TYR A 219 -17.18 -20.75 1.13
CA TYR A 219 -15.99 -20.28 0.42
C TYR A 219 -15.08 -21.43 -0.03
N LEU A 220 -14.76 -22.38 0.85
CA LEU A 220 -13.99 -23.59 0.48
C LEU A 220 -14.67 -24.38 -0.65
N ARG A 221 -15.98 -24.60 -0.52
CA ARG A 221 -16.76 -25.35 -1.50
C ARG A 221 -16.74 -24.68 -2.87
N LEU A 222 -16.93 -23.36 -2.93
CA LEU A 222 -16.95 -22.59 -4.17
C LEU A 222 -15.56 -22.36 -4.77
N ALA A 223 -14.51 -22.34 -3.93
CA ALA A 223 -13.13 -22.37 -4.39
C ALA A 223 -12.72 -23.75 -4.96
N GLY A 224 -13.53 -24.80 -4.76
CA GLY A 224 -13.24 -26.15 -5.23
C GLY A 224 -12.37 -26.99 -4.29
N HIS A 225 -12.23 -26.55 -3.03
CA HIS A 225 -11.33 -27.11 -2.02
C HIS A 225 -12.08 -27.56 -0.76
N ALA A 226 -13.28 -28.13 -0.94
CA ALA A 226 -14.12 -28.58 0.17
C ALA A 226 -13.36 -29.58 1.08
N GLY A 227 -13.29 -29.28 2.37
CA GLY A 227 -12.62 -30.12 3.37
C GLY A 227 -11.14 -29.81 3.60
N GLU A 228 -10.56 -28.85 2.86
CA GLU A 228 -9.22 -28.35 3.15
C GLU A 228 -9.22 -27.35 4.33
N ALA A 229 -8.05 -27.18 4.95
CA ALA A 229 -7.88 -26.20 6.01
C ALA A 229 -7.71 -24.79 5.41
N LEU A 230 -8.50 -23.83 5.91
CA LEU A 230 -8.26 -22.44 5.60
C LEU A 230 -7.01 -21.93 6.33
N GLY A 231 -6.31 -21.01 5.67
CA GLY A 231 -5.15 -20.35 6.22
C GLY A 231 -4.60 -19.32 5.25
N LEU A 232 -3.58 -18.59 5.69
CA LEU A 232 -3.05 -17.45 4.97
C LEU A 232 -2.61 -17.78 3.53
N ALA A 233 -1.97 -18.95 3.34
CA ALA A 233 -1.60 -19.46 2.02
C ALA A 233 -2.81 -19.70 1.10
N PHE A 234 -3.93 -20.17 1.66
CA PHE A 234 -5.16 -20.40 0.90
C PHE A 234 -5.79 -19.08 0.46
N TYR A 235 -5.91 -18.10 1.37
CA TYR A 235 -6.47 -16.79 1.06
C TYR A 235 -5.61 -16.05 0.00
N ALA A 236 -4.29 -16.19 0.10
CA ALA A 236 -3.36 -15.67 -0.89
C ALA A 236 -3.58 -16.33 -2.27
N ALA A 237 -3.78 -17.64 -2.34
CA ALA A 237 -3.94 -18.35 -3.61
C ALA A 237 -5.34 -18.23 -4.25
N HIS A 238 -6.40 -18.04 -3.45
CA HIS A 238 -7.81 -18.08 -3.88
C HIS A 238 -8.61 -16.83 -3.43
N PRO A 239 -8.16 -15.62 -3.75
CA PRO A 239 -8.76 -14.40 -3.20
C PRO A 239 -10.20 -14.17 -3.64
N PRO A 240 -11.13 -13.77 -2.75
CA PRO A 240 -12.41 -13.22 -3.17
C PRO A 240 -12.22 -11.91 -3.95
N MET A 241 -13.01 -11.71 -5.00
CA MET A 241 -12.99 -10.51 -5.83
C MET A 241 -14.41 -9.93 -5.97
N VAL A 242 -14.52 -8.61 -5.89
CA VAL A 242 -15.77 -7.85 -6.09
C VAL A 242 -15.67 -7.05 -7.38
N ARG A 243 -16.79 -6.90 -8.11
CA ARG A 243 -16.85 -5.98 -9.26
C ARG A 243 -17.37 -4.61 -8.81
N ALA A 244 -16.57 -3.57 -8.93
CA ALA A 244 -16.93 -2.20 -8.59
C ALA A 244 -16.33 -1.21 -9.60
N GLY A 245 -17.15 -0.28 -10.10
CA GLY A 245 -16.70 0.72 -11.07
C GLY A 245 -16.32 0.15 -12.44
N GLY A 246 -16.86 -1.01 -12.81
CA GLY A 246 -16.55 -1.70 -14.08
C GLY A 246 -15.45 -2.76 -13.95
N ASP A 247 -14.55 -2.60 -12.98
CA ASP A 247 -13.39 -3.47 -12.74
C ASP A 247 -13.59 -4.43 -11.57
N TYR A 248 -12.72 -5.45 -11.51
CA TYR A 248 -12.64 -6.35 -10.36
C TYR A 248 -11.56 -5.89 -9.38
N HIS A 249 -11.83 -6.03 -8.08
CA HIS A 249 -10.88 -5.75 -7.00
C HIS A 249 -10.91 -6.88 -5.98
N VAL A 250 -9.75 -7.22 -5.43
CA VAL A 250 -9.66 -8.24 -4.39
C VAL A 250 -10.20 -7.71 -3.06
N ARG A 251 -10.90 -8.59 -2.34
CA ARG A 251 -11.35 -8.42 -0.95
C ARG A 251 -10.72 -9.53 -0.12
N SER A 252 -9.55 -9.26 0.46
CA SER A 252 -8.74 -10.29 1.10
C SER A 252 -9.33 -10.71 2.45
N ILE A 253 -9.30 -12.02 2.70
CA ILE A 253 -9.66 -12.61 3.99
C ILE A 253 -8.44 -12.56 4.91
N GLN A 254 -8.64 -12.12 6.14
CA GLN A 254 -7.65 -12.12 7.21
C GLN A 254 -7.64 -13.46 7.95
N SER A 255 -8.81 -13.93 8.37
CA SER A 255 -8.94 -15.15 9.17
C SER A 255 -10.30 -15.83 8.99
N ALA A 256 -10.32 -17.13 9.27
CA ALA A 256 -11.54 -17.87 9.56
C ALA A 256 -11.69 -17.99 11.08
N ASN A 257 -12.88 -17.68 11.57
CA ASN A 257 -13.20 -17.67 12.99
C ASN A 257 -13.71 -19.06 13.44
N PRO A 258 -13.67 -19.38 14.74
CA PRO A 258 -14.12 -20.68 15.25
C PRO A 258 -15.60 -21.02 14.95
N ASP A 259 -16.43 -20.02 14.73
CA ASP A 259 -17.86 -20.16 14.39
C ASP A 259 -18.12 -20.35 12.89
N GLY A 260 -17.08 -20.34 12.05
CA GLY A 260 -17.19 -20.46 10.60
C GLY A 260 -17.38 -19.14 9.86
N SER A 261 -17.39 -18.00 10.56
CA SER A 261 -17.36 -16.68 9.93
C SER A 261 -15.95 -16.33 9.40
N LEU A 262 -15.88 -15.37 8.48
CA LEU A 262 -14.64 -14.89 7.86
C LEU A 262 -14.43 -13.41 8.17
N THR A 263 -13.25 -13.05 8.68
CA THR A 263 -12.86 -11.65 8.88
C THR A 263 -12.08 -11.16 7.66
N PHE A 264 -12.41 -9.99 7.14
CA PHE A 264 -11.79 -9.38 5.95
C PHE A 264 -10.88 -8.20 6.30
N TYR A 265 -9.86 -7.95 5.45
CA TYR A 265 -9.00 -6.77 5.58
C TYR A 265 -9.69 -5.46 5.22
N CYS A 266 -10.81 -5.51 4.51
CA CYS A 266 -11.48 -4.34 3.95
C CYS A 266 -13.00 -4.44 4.16
N ALA A 267 -13.70 -3.33 3.97
CA ALA A 267 -15.14 -3.25 4.10
C ALA A 267 -15.89 -4.28 3.23
N ILE A 268 -16.88 -4.93 3.84
CA ILE A 268 -17.74 -5.94 3.23
C ILE A 268 -19.13 -5.87 3.88
N ASP A 269 -20.16 -5.80 3.04
CA ASP A 269 -21.56 -5.65 3.44
C ASP A 269 -22.41 -6.79 2.87
N GLU A 270 -23.58 -7.01 3.48
CA GLU A 270 -24.60 -7.91 2.96
C GLU A 270 -25.05 -7.50 1.55
N GLY A 271 -25.34 -8.49 0.71
CA GLY A 271 -25.75 -8.30 -0.68
C GLY A 271 -24.59 -8.11 -1.66
N ILE A 272 -23.35 -8.00 -1.20
CA ILE A 272 -22.19 -7.95 -2.10
C ILE A 272 -22.03 -9.30 -2.81
N VAL A 273 -21.84 -9.23 -4.13
CA VAL A 273 -21.54 -10.39 -4.97
C VAL A 273 -20.03 -10.47 -5.20
N LEU A 274 -19.44 -11.53 -4.67
CA LEU A 274 -18.04 -11.89 -4.82
C LEU A 274 -17.88 -13.03 -5.84
N THR A 275 -16.65 -13.23 -6.28
CA THR A 275 -16.20 -14.40 -7.03
C THR A 275 -14.84 -14.84 -6.52
N VAL A 276 -14.46 -16.10 -6.71
CA VAL A 276 -13.11 -16.57 -6.34
C VAL A 276 -12.17 -16.21 -7.50
N GLY A 277 -11.05 -15.56 -7.18
CA GLY A 277 -10.02 -15.18 -8.12
C GLY A 277 -9.24 -16.39 -8.59
N GLU A 278 -8.95 -16.43 -9.89
CA GLU A 278 -8.10 -17.42 -10.52
C GLU A 278 -6.73 -16.80 -10.81
N PRO A 279 -5.63 -17.47 -10.46
CA PRO A 279 -4.29 -16.95 -10.71
C PRO A 279 -4.03 -16.82 -12.21
N ILE A 280 -3.31 -15.77 -12.58
CA ILE A 280 -2.76 -15.58 -13.93
C ILE A 280 -1.24 -15.80 -13.93
N ASP A 281 -0.62 -15.81 -15.11
CA ASP A 281 0.85 -15.80 -15.19
C ASP A 281 1.39 -14.47 -14.67
N ARG A 282 1.81 -14.48 -13.39
CA ARG A 282 2.30 -13.29 -12.69
C ARG A 282 3.57 -12.73 -13.32
N ILE A 283 4.50 -13.59 -13.75
CA ILE A 283 5.78 -13.13 -14.30
C ILE A 283 5.54 -12.42 -15.64
N ALA A 284 4.75 -13.03 -16.53
CA ALA A 284 4.38 -12.39 -17.79
C ALA A 284 3.58 -11.09 -17.58
N GLY A 285 2.67 -11.06 -16.59
CA GLY A 285 1.91 -9.87 -16.23
C GLY A 285 2.81 -8.73 -15.71
N MET A 286 3.78 -9.03 -14.86
CA MET A 286 4.74 -8.05 -14.35
C MET A 286 5.65 -7.50 -15.45
N GLU A 287 6.16 -8.36 -16.35
CA GLU A 287 6.95 -7.93 -17.52
C GLU A 287 6.16 -6.94 -18.39
N THR A 288 4.89 -7.25 -18.66
CA THR A 288 3.99 -6.37 -19.44
C THR A 288 3.77 -5.04 -18.73
N MET A 289 3.50 -5.07 -17.42
CA MET A 289 3.31 -3.87 -16.61
C MET A 289 4.56 -2.98 -16.59
N PHE A 290 5.76 -3.54 -16.42
CA PHE A 290 6.98 -2.73 -16.44
C PHE A 290 7.29 -2.13 -17.82
N ALA A 291 6.95 -2.84 -18.89
CA ALA A 291 7.04 -2.29 -20.24
C ALA A 291 6.08 -1.10 -20.43
N ASP A 292 4.83 -1.22 -19.95
CA ASP A 292 3.83 -0.16 -20.00
C ASP A 292 4.23 1.07 -19.17
N ILE A 293 4.80 0.86 -17.98
CA ILE A 293 5.38 1.93 -17.16
C ILE A 293 6.44 2.71 -17.97
N GLY A 294 7.35 1.99 -18.64
CA GLY A 294 8.37 2.60 -19.49
C GLY A 294 7.80 3.39 -20.66
N ALA A 295 6.65 2.98 -21.22
CA ALA A 295 5.96 3.74 -22.26
C ALA A 295 5.37 5.06 -21.74
N HIS A 296 4.97 5.12 -20.46
CA HIS A 296 4.40 6.32 -19.84
C HIS A 296 5.45 7.33 -19.36
N VAL A 297 6.54 6.87 -18.73
CA VAL A 297 7.53 7.77 -18.11
C VAL A 297 8.88 7.81 -18.85
N GLY A 298 9.03 7.05 -19.93
CA GLY A 298 10.30 6.91 -20.64
C GLY A 298 11.32 6.11 -19.83
N GLN A 299 12.53 6.66 -19.67
CA GLN A 299 13.56 5.98 -18.87
C GLN A 299 13.22 6.09 -17.38
N VAL A 300 12.80 4.98 -16.78
CA VAL A 300 12.52 4.87 -15.34
C VAL A 300 13.78 5.14 -14.52
N ASP A 301 13.69 6.09 -13.59
CA ASP A 301 14.71 6.34 -12.59
C ASP A 301 14.54 5.41 -11.40
N ARG A 302 13.35 5.45 -10.79
CA ARG A 302 12.93 4.63 -9.64
C ARG A 302 11.43 4.35 -9.68
N ILE A 303 11.04 3.23 -9.06
CA ILE A 303 9.64 2.90 -8.78
C ILE A 303 9.49 2.79 -7.27
N ILE A 304 8.52 3.53 -6.71
CA ILE A 304 8.10 3.41 -5.31
C ILE A 304 6.89 2.50 -5.28
N ALA A 305 6.96 1.36 -4.60
CA ALA A 305 5.90 0.36 -4.64
C ALA A 305 5.35 -0.04 -3.26
N PHE A 306 4.08 -0.40 -3.28
CA PHE A 306 3.30 -0.94 -2.18
C PHE A 306 2.79 -2.31 -2.65
N ASP A 307 3.34 -3.39 -2.09
CA ASP A 307 3.03 -4.77 -2.51
C ASP A 307 2.37 -5.54 -1.37
N CYS A 308 1.09 -5.89 -1.48
CA CYS A 308 0.40 -6.62 -0.42
C CYS A 308 1.19 -7.83 0.06
N VAL A 309 1.31 -8.04 1.37
CA VAL A 309 2.02 -9.20 1.95
C VAL A 309 1.46 -10.53 1.43
N LEU A 310 0.17 -10.58 1.10
CA LEU A 310 -0.47 -11.75 0.51
C LEU A 310 0.04 -12.06 -0.91
N ASN A 311 0.49 -11.05 -1.68
CA ASN A 311 1.15 -11.29 -2.97
C ASN A 311 2.48 -11.99 -2.76
N ARG A 312 3.26 -11.57 -1.76
CA ARG A 312 4.54 -12.22 -1.44
C ARG A 312 4.33 -13.68 -1.02
N ILE A 313 3.34 -13.93 -0.16
CA ILE A 313 2.99 -15.29 0.28
C ILE A 313 2.57 -16.16 -0.91
N ASP A 314 1.72 -15.67 -1.82
CA ASP A 314 1.35 -16.42 -3.02
C ASP A 314 2.57 -16.75 -3.90
N ALA A 315 3.49 -15.79 -4.10
CA ALA A 315 4.72 -16.03 -4.87
C ALA A 315 5.63 -17.08 -4.23
N GLU A 316 5.76 -17.07 -2.90
CA GLU A 316 6.54 -18.08 -2.16
C GLU A 316 5.89 -19.46 -2.26
N GLN A 317 4.57 -19.55 -2.08
CA GLN A 317 3.82 -20.81 -2.22
C GLN A 317 3.96 -21.39 -3.64
N ARG A 318 3.94 -20.54 -4.66
CA ARG A 318 4.13 -20.94 -6.07
C ARG A 318 5.58 -21.14 -6.49
N GLN A 319 6.53 -20.95 -5.57
CA GLN A 319 7.98 -21.07 -5.84
C GLN A 319 8.48 -20.10 -6.93
N ILE A 320 7.84 -18.94 -7.06
CA ILE A 320 8.23 -17.85 -7.98
C ILE A 320 8.79 -16.62 -7.27
N GLY A 321 8.88 -16.63 -5.93
CA GLY A 321 9.36 -15.49 -5.13
C GLY A 321 10.72 -14.96 -5.58
N ARG A 322 11.66 -15.83 -5.95
CA ARG A 322 12.96 -15.43 -6.49
C ARG A 322 12.83 -14.67 -7.81
N ALA A 323 12.03 -15.17 -8.74
CA ALA A 323 11.83 -14.52 -10.04
C ALA A 323 11.17 -13.16 -9.88
N VAL A 324 10.18 -13.05 -8.99
CA VAL A 324 9.54 -11.77 -8.63
C VAL A 324 10.56 -10.78 -8.03
N SER A 325 11.40 -11.24 -7.10
CA SER A 325 12.48 -10.43 -6.51
C SER A 325 13.48 -9.92 -7.56
N GLU A 326 13.90 -10.79 -8.48
CA GLU A 326 14.82 -10.42 -9.57
C GLU A 326 14.19 -9.37 -10.51
N LEU A 327 12.88 -9.45 -10.79
CA LEU A 327 12.15 -8.42 -11.54
C LEU A 327 12.16 -7.08 -10.79
N TYR A 328 11.89 -7.06 -9.49
CA TYR A 328 11.91 -5.85 -8.69
C TYR A 328 13.28 -5.17 -8.70
N GLY A 329 14.37 -5.93 -8.49
CA GLY A 329 15.72 -5.38 -8.58
C GLY A 329 16.04 -4.84 -9.98
N ARG A 330 15.69 -5.59 -11.04
CA ARG A 330 15.93 -5.18 -12.44
C ARG A 330 15.21 -3.88 -12.82
N HIS A 331 14.00 -3.67 -12.29
CA HIS A 331 13.18 -2.49 -12.54
C HIS A 331 13.31 -1.40 -11.48
N ARG A 332 14.29 -1.52 -10.56
CA ARG A 332 14.63 -0.50 -9.54
C ARG A 332 13.43 -0.15 -8.65
N VAL A 333 12.70 -1.19 -8.26
CA VAL A 333 11.57 -1.08 -7.35
C VAL A 333 12.09 -0.98 -5.91
N ILE A 334 11.64 0.05 -5.20
CA ILE A 334 11.90 0.26 -3.78
C ILE A 334 10.56 0.50 -3.09
N GLY A 335 10.36 0.01 -1.88
CA GLY A 335 9.03 -0.03 -1.30
C GLY A 335 8.94 -0.96 -0.11
N PHE A 336 7.74 -1.47 0.15
CA PHE A 336 7.52 -2.42 1.23
C PHE A 336 6.30 -3.29 1.02
N ASN A 337 6.23 -4.37 1.81
CA ASN A 337 5.07 -5.23 1.88
C ASN A 337 4.01 -4.70 2.86
N THR A 338 2.80 -4.50 2.36
CA THR A 338 1.68 -3.80 3.01
C THR A 338 0.60 -4.76 3.54
N TYR A 339 -0.27 -4.25 4.42
CA TYR A 339 -1.55 -4.92 4.76
C TYR A 339 -2.73 -4.51 3.86
N GLY A 340 -2.51 -3.53 3.00
CA GLY A 340 -3.41 -3.13 1.94
C GLY A 340 -2.86 -1.89 1.25
N GLU A 341 -3.44 -1.57 0.10
CA GLU A 341 -2.95 -0.53 -0.77
C GLU A 341 -4.03 0.55 -0.94
N GLN A 342 -3.58 1.80 -1.10
CA GLN A 342 -4.45 2.92 -1.46
C GLN A 342 -4.14 3.33 -2.89
N TYR A 343 -5.18 3.43 -3.71
CA TYR A 343 -5.09 3.81 -5.12
C TYR A 343 -6.28 4.69 -5.49
N HIS A 344 -6.03 5.98 -5.73
CA HIS A 344 -7.05 7.02 -5.81
C HIS A 344 -7.98 6.98 -4.59
N ALA A 345 -9.30 6.87 -4.80
CA ALA A 345 -10.30 6.80 -3.75
C ALA A 345 -10.55 5.36 -3.23
N LEU A 346 -9.73 4.39 -3.62
CA LEU A 346 -9.94 2.98 -3.31
C LEU A 346 -8.91 2.45 -2.31
N HIS A 347 -9.41 1.75 -1.28
CA HIS A 347 -8.61 0.78 -0.54
C HIS A 347 -8.81 -0.61 -1.15
N VAL A 348 -7.69 -1.23 -1.52
CA VAL A 348 -7.64 -2.55 -2.16
C VAL A 348 -6.62 -3.43 -1.44
N ASN A 349 -6.75 -4.74 -1.59
CA ASN A 349 -5.79 -5.71 -1.09
C ASN A 349 -5.26 -6.56 -2.24
N GLN A 350 -4.23 -7.37 -2.00
CA GLN A 350 -3.60 -8.26 -3.00
C GLN A 350 -3.34 -7.54 -4.33
N THR A 351 -2.94 -6.28 -4.24
CA THR A 351 -2.64 -5.42 -5.37
C THR A 351 -1.19 -5.00 -5.25
N PHE A 352 -0.49 -4.98 -6.38
CA PHE A 352 0.80 -4.32 -6.50
C PHE A 352 0.53 -2.92 -7.03
N SER A 353 0.80 -1.89 -6.25
CA SER A 353 0.57 -0.50 -6.64
C SER A 353 1.85 0.31 -6.49
N GLY A 354 1.96 1.42 -7.21
CA GLY A 354 3.16 2.24 -7.09
C GLY A 354 3.16 3.51 -7.91
N LEU A 355 4.27 4.22 -7.76
CA LEU A 355 4.63 5.45 -8.44
C LEU A 355 5.93 5.20 -9.22
N ALA A 356 5.86 5.29 -10.55
CA ALA A 356 7.03 5.35 -11.39
C ALA A 356 7.47 6.80 -11.60
N ILE A 357 8.77 7.05 -11.46
CA ILE A 357 9.40 8.35 -11.70
C ILE A 357 10.38 8.19 -12.86
N GLY A 358 10.15 8.95 -13.93
CA GLY A 358 11.06 9.05 -15.07
C GLY A 358 12.28 9.94 -14.77
N ARG A 359 13.29 9.88 -15.63
CA ARG A 359 14.49 10.72 -15.53
C ARG A 359 14.28 12.16 -15.97
#